data_AF-A0A928UA77-F1
#
_entry.id   AF-A0A928UA77-F1
#
_cell.length_a   1.000
_cell.length_b   1.000
_cell.length_c   1.000
_cell.angle_alpha   90.00
_cell.angle_beta   90.00
_cell.angle_gamma   90.00
#
_symmetry.space_group_name_H-M   'P 1'
#
loop_
_entity.id
_entity.type
_entity.pdbx_description
1 polymer ?
#
loop_
_entity_poly.entity_id
_entity_poly.type
_entity_poly.pdbx_seq_one_letter_code
_entity_poly.pdbx_strand_id
1 'polypeptide(L)' 'MVKNSKLLQQFERSLKKEKPDYQKNMEIFEGMYKEAVYLNAIPLKDPLDGLEVDIKIARVSNSV' A
#
# COMPACT_ATOMS: atom_id res chain seq x y z
N MET A 1 -26.11 -0.70 -0.60
CA MET A 1 -26.55 -1.62 -1.68
C MET A 1 -25.95 -1.15 -3.00
N VAL A 2 -25.17 -1.99 -3.67
CA VAL A 2 -24.63 -1.67 -5.00
C VAL A 2 -25.77 -1.75 -6.01
N LYS A 3 -26.02 -0.66 -6.75
CA LYS A 3 -27.16 -0.54 -7.69
C LYS A 3 -27.00 -1.41 -8.94
N ASN A 4 -25.77 -1.72 -9.34
CA ASN A 4 -25.46 -2.54 -10.52
C ASN A 4 -24.22 -3.41 -10.27
N SER A 5 -24.46 -4.62 -9.75
CA SER A 5 -23.39 -5.58 -9.40
C SER A 5 -22.62 -6.10 -10.61
N LYS A 6 -23.26 -6.21 -11.79
CA LYS A 6 -22.60 -6.65 -13.03
C LYS A 6 -21.57 -5.65 -13.51
N LEU A 7 -21.90 -4.36 -13.48
CA LEU A 7 -20.98 -3.29 -13.86
C LEU A 7 -19.76 -3.27 -12.92
N LEU A 8 -20.01 -3.39 -11.61
CA LEU A 8 -18.94 -3.48 -10.60
C LEU A 8 -18.03 -4.69 -10.86
N GLN A 9 -18.61 -5.87 -11.12
CA GLN A 9 -17.83 -7.07 -11.39
C GLN A 9 -16.99 -6.96 -12.69
N GLN A 10 -17.53 -6.32 -13.74
CA GLN A 10 -16.78 -6.06 -14.97
C GLN A 10 -15.61 -5.10 -14.74
N PHE A 11 -15.85 -4.05 -13.95
CA PHE A 11 -14.82 -3.09 -13.54
C PHE A 11 -13.71 -3.77 -12.73
N GLU A 12 -14.05 -4.57 -11.72
CA GLU A 12 -13.07 -5.33 -10.92
C GLU A 12 -12.25 -6.30 -11.78
N ARG A 13 -12.90 -6.96 -12.76
CA ARG A 13 -12.19 -7.83 -13.72
C ARG A 13 -11.27 -7.04 -14.65
N SER A 14 -11.64 -5.82 -15.05
CA SER A 14 -10.74 -4.96 -15.84
C SER A 14 -9.52 -4.51 -15.04
N LEU A 15 -9.67 -4.22 -13.75
CA LEU A 15 -8.54 -3.88 -12.87
C LEU A 15 -7.54 -5.03 -12.71
N LYS A 16 -8.02 -6.28 -12.73
CA LYS A 16 -7.15 -7.47 -12.66
C LYS A 16 -6.31 -7.73 -13.93
N LYS A 17 -6.56 -7.02 -15.04
CA LYS A 17 -5.81 -7.20 -16.28
C LYS A 17 -4.41 -6.59 -16.21
N GLU A 18 -4.24 -5.54 -15.44
CA GLU A 18 -2.93 -4.99 -15.14
C GLU A 18 -2.37 -5.70 -13.91
N LYS A 19 -1.57 -6.74 -14.15
CA LYS A 19 -0.75 -7.29 -13.05
C LYS A 19 0.28 -6.23 -12.67
N PRO A 20 0.37 -5.84 -11.39
CA PRO A 20 1.44 -4.96 -10.96
C PRO A 20 2.77 -5.64 -11.27
N ASP A 21 3.63 -4.92 -12.01
CA ASP A 21 4.99 -5.35 -12.26
C ASP A 21 5.79 -5.16 -10.97
N TYR A 22 6.02 -6.26 -10.26
CA TYR A 22 6.72 -6.25 -8.99
C TYR A 22 8.09 -5.59 -9.10
N GLN A 23 8.83 -5.87 -10.17
CA GLN A 23 10.19 -5.36 -10.33
C GLN A 23 10.18 -3.85 -10.53
N LYS A 24 9.32 -3.36 -11.44
CA LYS A 24 9.13 -1.92 -11.65
C LYS A 24 8.67 -1.20 -10.39
N ASN A 25 7.74 -1.80 -9.65
CA ASN A 25 7.25 -1.23 -8.40
C ASN A 25 8.35 -1.15 -7.33
N MET A 26 9.20 -2.17 -7.25
CA MET A 26 10.33 -2.19 -6.33
C MET A 26 11.36 -1.11 -6.69
N GLU A 27 11.65 -0.93 -7.98
CA GLU A 27 12.55 0.15 -8.44
C GLU A 27 12.04 1.54 -8.04
N ILE A 28 10.74 1.80 -8.21
CA ILE A 28 10.10 3.04 -7.78
C ILE A 28 10.21 3.21 -6.27
N PHE A 29 9.88 2.16 -5.51
CA PHE A 29 9.96 2.17 -4.06
C PHE A 29 11.38 2.48 -3.57
N GLU A 30 12.40 1.81 -4.11
CA GLU A 30 13.80 2.04 -3.73
C GLU A 30 14.24 3.48 -4.04
N GLY A 31 13.81 4.03 -5.17
CA GLY A 31 14.08 5.42 -5.53
C GLY A 31 13.47 6.40 -4.53
N MET A 32 12.19 6.21 -4.19
CA MET A 32 11.49 7.03 -3.20
C MET A 32 12.12 6.92 -1.81
N TYR A 33 12.54 5.71 -1.42
CA TYR A 33 13.18 5.47 -0.13
C TYR A 33 14.53 6.19 -0.02
N LYS A 34 15.38 6.10 -1.05
CA LYS A 34 16.67 6.80 -1.10
C LYS A 34 16.48 8.31 -1.00
N GLU A 35 15.51 8.87 -1.72
CA GLU A 35 15.17 10.28 -1.66
C GLU A 35 14.68 10.69 -0.27
N ALA A 36 13.80 9.90 0.35
CA ALA A 36 13.29 10.18 1.70
C ALA A 36 14.41 10.20 2.76
N VAL A 37 15.41 9.30 2.64
CA VAL A 37 16.60 9.31 3.49
C VAL A 37 17.46 10.54 3.21
N TYR A 38 17.71 10.88 1.95
CA TYR A 38 18.46 12.07 1.56
C TYR A 38 17.84 13.37 2.12
N LEU A 39 16.52 13.46 2.09
CA LEU A 39 15.75 14.59 2.62
C LEU A 39 15.58 14.56 4.16
N ASN A 40 16.13 13.56 4.86
CA ASN A 40 15.93 13.31 6.29
C ASN A 40 14.44 13.25 6.70
N ALA A 41 13.57 12.79 5.78
CA ALA A 41 12.20 12.41 6.11
C ALA A 41 12.17 11.07 6.85
N ILE A 42 13.17 10.21 6.59
CA ILE A 42 13.44 8.97 7.30
C ILE A 42 14.88 9.04 7.85
N PRO A 43 15.12 8.68 9.13
CA PRO A 43 14.15 8.21 10.12
C PRO A 43 13.15 9.29 10.51
N LEU A 44 11.95 8.86 10.93
CA LEU A 44 10.89 9.77 11.39
C LEU A 44 11.39 10.59 12.58
N LYS A 45 10.89 11.82 12.71
CA LYS A 45 11.17 12.67 13.88
C LYS A 45 10.64 12.06 15.17
N ASP A 46 9.45 11.48 15.11
CA ASP A 46 8.86 10.67 16.17
C ASP A 46 8.77 9.21 15.70
N PRO A 47 9.57 8.29 16.28
CA PRO A 47 9.54 6.87 15.93
C PRO A 47 8.21 6.17 16.24
N LEU A 48 7.35 6.75 17.09
CA LEU A 48 6.04 6.18 17.45
C LEU A 48 4.91 6.70 16.55
N ASP A 49 5.20 7.65 15.66
CA ASP A 49 4.21 8.18 14.73
C ASP A 49 3.71 7.06 13.81
N GLY A 50 2.38 6.88 13.75
CA GLY A 50 1.73 5.81 12.98
C GLY A 50 1.65 4.43 13.67
N LEU A 51 2.26 4.23 14.85
CA LEU A 51 2.31 2.92 15.52
C LEU A 51 0.92 2.33 15.84
N GLU A 52 -0.08 3.17 16.14
CA GLU A 52 -1.45 2.73 16.39
C GLU A 52 -2.07 2.03 15.17
N VAL A 53 -1.76 2.54 13.97
CA VAL A 53 -2.19 1.94 12.70
C VAL A 53 -1.49 0.61 12.49
N ASP A 54 -0.19 0.54 12.74
CA ASP A 54 0.58 -0.70 12.63
C ASP A 54 0.06 -1.78 13.58
N ILE A 55 -0.22 -1.43 14.84
CA ILE A 55 -0.84 -2.33 15.82
C ILE A 55 -2.21 -2.82 15.33
N LYS A 56 -3.03 -1.92 14.76
CA LYS A 56 -4.34 -2.27 14.22
C LYS A 56 -4.23 -3.26 13.05
N ILE A 57 -3.31 -3.04 12.12
CA ILE A 57 -3.06 -3.94 10.98
C ILE A 57 -2.52 -5.29 11.47
N ALA A 58 -1.54 -5.28 12.38
CA ALA A 58 -0.97 -6.50 12.95
C ALA A 58 -2.04 -7.37 13.65
N ARG A 59 -2.97 -6.75 14.39
CA ARG A 59 -4.10 -7.46 15.02
C ARG A 59 -4.99 -8.15 14.00
N VAL A 60 -5.33 -7.46 12.91
CA VAL A 60 -6.14 -8.05 11.84
C VAL A 60 -5.38 -9.20 11.17
N SER A 61 -4.12 -8.98 10.80
CA SER A 61 -3.29 -9.98 10.11
C SER A 61 -3.05 -11.25 10.94
N ASN A 62 -2.87 -11.13 12.26
CA ASN A 62 -2.65 -12.27 13.16
C ASN A 62 -3.93 -13.00 13.56
N SER A 63 -5.10 -12.43 13.25
CA SER A 63 -6.40 -13.03 13.52
C SER A 63 -6.95 -13.91 12.39
N VAL A 64 -6.19 -14.02 11.28
CA VAL A 64 -6.46 -14.87 10.11
C VAL A 64 -5.56 -16.09 10.18
#